data_AF-A0A3A0CIB1-F1
#
_entry.id   AF-A0A3A0CIB1-F1
#
_cell.length_a   1.000
_cell.length_b   1.000
_cell.length_c   1.000
_cell.angle_alpha   90.00
_cell.angle_beta   90.00
_cell.angle_gamma   90.00
#
_symmetry.space_group_name_H-M   'P 1'
#
loop_
_entity.id
_entity.type
_entity.pdbx_description
1 polymer ?
#
loop_
_entity_poly.entity_id
_entity_poly.type
_entity_poly.pdbx_seq_one_letter_code
_entity_poly.pdbx_strand_id
1 'polypeptide(L)' 'IAAKFGVPVGAGGNITRTIAGEEKELARMVSAARWTFVIDPQGKIVYKDAEVNAAEDGQKVVDFVRKHSSGKK' A
#
# COMPACT_ATOMS: atom_id res chain seq x y z
N ILE A 1 -17.85 1.30 2.67
CA ILE A 1 -17.45 -0.05 3.16
C ILE A 1 -16.35 0.06 4.23
N ALA A 2 -15.20 0.71 3.98
CA ALA A 2 -14.11 0.88 4.96
C ALA A 2 -14.57 1.33 6.37
N ALA A 3 -15.41 2.38 6.45
CA ALA A 3 -15.95 2.87 7.73
C ALA A 3 -16.74 1.82 8.53
N LYS A 4 -17.39 0.86 7.87
CA LYS A 4 -18.13 -0.23 8.56
C LYS A 4 -17.21 -1.17 9.34
N PHE A 5 -15.92 -1.19 8.99
CA PHE A 5 -14.89 -2.01 9.62
C PHE A 5 -13.96 -1.19 10.53
N GLY A 6 -14.34 0.06 10.86
CA GLY A 6 -13.52 0.94 11.70
C GLY A 6 -12.24 1.46 11.02
N VAL A 7 -12.10 1.28 9.70
CA VAL A 7 -10.96 1.82 8.96
C VAL A 7 -11.16 3.33 8.80
N PRO A 8 -10.22 4.17 9.29
CA PRO A 8 -10.26 5.61 9.08
C PRO A 8 -10.35 5.96 7.61
N VAL A 9 -11.17 6.97 7.30
CA VAL A 9 -11.31 7.52 5.96
C VAL A 9 -11.04 9.01 6.00
N GLY A 10 -10.34 9.51 5.00
CA GLY A 10 -10.12 10.92 4.75
C GLY A 10 -10.79 11.37 3.45
N ALA A 11 -10.65 12.66 3.16
CA ALA A 11 -11.03 13.20 1.86
C ALA A 11 -10.31 12.44 0.74
N GLY A 12 -11.02 12.26 -0.38
CA GLY A 12 -10.44 11.72 -1.59
C GLY A 12 -9.56 12.75 -2.31
N GLY A 13 -9.31 12.50 -3.59
CA GLY A 13 -8.51 13.38 -4.42
C GLY A 13 -8.51 12.93 -5.87
N ASN A 14 -7.96 13.78 -6.73
CA ASN A 14 -7.92 13.56 -8.17
C ASN A 14 -6.49 13.24 -8.62
N ILE A 15 -6.37 12.35 -9.59
CA ILE A 15 -5.10 12.07 -10.26
C ILE A 15 -5.32 12.04 -11.77
N THR A 16 -4.41 12.62 -12.55
CA THR A 16 -4.44 12.51 -14.01
C THR A 16 -3.57 11.35 -14.45
N ARG A 17 -4.07 10.52 -15.37
CA ARG A 17 -3.34 9.39 -15.95
C ARG A 17 -3.63 9.27 -17.43
N THR A 18 -2.61 8.97 -18.21
CA THR A 18 -2.79 8.58 -19.62
C THR A 18 -3.27 7.13 -19.69
N ILE A 19 -4.45 6.90 -20.26
CA ILE A 19 -5.05 5.58 -20.44
C ILE A 19 -5.45 5.47 -21.91
N ALA A 20 -4.88 4.49 -22.63
CA ALA A 20 -5.08 4.31 -24.06
C ALA A 20 -4.72 5.55 -24.92
N GLY A 21 -3.69 6.31 -24.52
CA GLY A 21 -3.22 7.50 -25.24
C GLY A 21 -3.98 8.79 -24.93
N GLU A 22 -5.04 8.72 -24.11
CA GLU A 22 -5.81 9.88 -23.67
C GLU A 22 -5.52 10.21 -22.20
N GLU A 23 -5.39 11.50 -21.87
CA GLU A 23 -5.37 11.92 -20.47
C GLU A 23 -6.77 11.79 -19.85
N LYS A 24 -6.85 11.09 -18.72
CA LYS A 24 -8.07 10.92 -17.94
C LYS A 24 -7.84 11.37 -16.51
N GLU A 25 -8.73 12.22 -16.02
CA GLU A 25 -8.80 12.54 -14.60
C GLU A 25 -9.57 11.44 -13.86
N LEU A 26 -8.94 10.90 -12.82
CA LEU A 26 -9.51 9.89 -11.94
C LEU A 26 -9.79 10.53 -10.59
N ALA A 27 -11.07 10.81 -10.34
CA ALA A 27 -11.53 11.36 -9.07
C ALA A 27 -11.90 10.25 -8.09
N ARG A 28 -11.44 10.38 -6.84
CA ARG A 28 -11.91 9.58 -5.71
C ARG A 28 -12.58 10.52 -4.72
N MET A 29 -13.78 10.20 -4.26
CA MET A 29 -14.48 11.02 -3.27
C MET A 29 -13.93 10.83 -1.85
N VAL A 30 -13.45 9.62 -1.53
CA VAL A 30 -12.90 9.27 -0.21
C VAL A 30 -11.66 8.41 -0.36
N SER A 31 -10.75 8.54 0.61
CA SER A 31 -9.55 7.69 0.71
C SER A 31 -9.59 6.93 2.02
N ALA A 32 -9.52 5.60 1.97
CA ALA A 32 -9.30 4.79 3.17
C ALA A 32 -7.81 4.83 3.57
N ALA A 33 -7.54 4.87 4.88
CA ALA A 33 -6.20 4.68 5.41
C ALA A 33 -5.65 3.30 4.99
N ARG A 34 -4.34 3.25 4.70
CA ARG A 34 -3.66 2.05 4.20
C ARG A 34 -2.44 1.77 5.07
N TRP A 35 -2.10 0.50 5.18
CA TRP A 35 -0.87 0.02 5.81
C TRP A 35 -0.30 -1.13 4.99
N THR A 36 1.03 -1.24 4.98
CA THR A 36 1.75 -2.37 4.39
C THR A 36 2.45 -3.13 5.51
N PHE A 37 2.21 -4.44 5.61
CA PHE A 37 2.83 -5.29 6.62
C PHE A 37 3.56 -6.45 5.96
N VAL A 38 4.71 -6.85 6.51
CA VAL A 38 5.29 -8.18 6.27
C VAL A 38 5.18 -8.97 7.55
N ILE A 39 4.59 -10.15 7.44
CA ILE A 39 4.37 -11.07 8.55
C ILE A 39 5.23 -12.31 8.30
N ASP A 40 6.02 -12.72 9.29
CA ASP A 40 6.82 -13.93 9.19
C ASP A 40 5.96 -15.21 9.34
N PRO A 41 6.50 -16.41 9.07
CA PRO A 41 5.74 -17.66 9.22
C PRO A 41 5.29 -17.96 10.65
N GLN A 42 5.82 -17.27 11.66
CA GLN A 42 5.42 -17.38 13.07
C GLN A 42 4.28 -16.42 13.41
N GLY A 43 3.81 -15.62 12.45
CA GLY A 43 2.74 -14.65 12.64
C GLY A 43 3.21 -13.31 13.21
N LYS A 44 4.53 -13.07 13.30
CA LYS A 44 5.07 -11.80 13.80
C LYS A 44 5.15 -10.77 12.68
N ILE A 45 4.68 -9.55 12.96
CA ILE A 45 4.90 -8.41 12.07
C ILE A 45 6.38 -8.02 12.14
N VAL A 46 7.09 -8.21 11.04
CA VAL A 46 8.53 -7.90 10.90
C VAL A 46 8.79 -6.62 10.10
N TYR A 47 7.77 -6.10 9.43
CA TYR A 47 7.78 -4.81 8.74
C TYR A 47 6.39 -4.18 8.82
N LYS A 48 6.35 -2.86 8.99
CA LYS A 48 5.14 -2.05 8.99
C LYS A 48 5.46 -0.73 8.30
N ASP A 49 4.62 -0.35 7.35
CA ASP A 49 4.56 0.99 6.77
C ASP A 49 3.15 1.54 6.95
N ALA A 50 3.05 2.73 7.54
CA ALA A 50 1.80 3.46 7.74
C ALA A 50 1.66 4.68 6.80
N GLU A 51 2.70 4.97 6.01
CA GLU A 51 2.76 6.05 5.03
C GLU A 51 2.77 5.46 3.61
N VAL A 52 1.80 4.57 3.36
CA VAL A 52 1.71 3.75 2.15
C VAL A 52 1.77 4.59 0.89
N ASN A 53 2.78 4.30 0.07
CA ASN A 53 2.82 4.71 -1.33
C ASN A 53 2.58 3.47 -2.20
N ALA A 54 1.33 3.29 -2.62
CA ALA A 54 0.91 2.10 -3.37
C ALA A 54 1.75 1.81 -4.63
N ALA A 55 2.38 2.82 -5.23
CA ALA A 55 3.24 2.62 -6.40
C ALA A 55 4.61 2.02 -6.06
N GLU A 56 5.14 2.30 -4.86
CA GLU A 56 6.49 1.93 -4.44
C GLU A 56 6.52 0.78 -3.43
N ASP A 57 5.43 0.61 -2.66
CA ASP A 57 5.37 -0.34 -1.55
C ASP A 57 5.68 -1.77 -1.97
N GLY A 58 5.27 -2.17 -3.18
CA GLY A 58 5.60 -3.49 -3.71
C GLY A 58 7.11 -3.73 -3.81
N GLN A 59 7.86 -2.75 -4.32
CA GLN A 59 9.31 -2.85 -4.42
C GLN A 59 9.97 -2.80 -3.05
N LYS A 60 9.51 -1.89 -2.16
CA LYS A 60 10.00 -1.79 -0.77
C LYS A 60 9.85 -3.11 -0.01
N VAL A 61 8.72 -3.80 -0.18
CA VAL A 61 8.48 -5.13 0.42
C VAL A 61 9.43 -6.17 -0.17
N VAL A 62 9.60 -6.22 -1.49
CA VAL A 62 10.52 -7.17 -2.14
C VAL A 62 11.95 -6.96 -1.65
N ASP A 63 12.41 -5.72 -1.57
CA ASP A 63 13.76 -5.38 -1.11
C ASP A 63 13.95 -5.73 0.36
N PHE A 64 12.94 -5.43 1.20
CA PHE A 64 12.91 -5.86 2.59
C PHE A 64 13.04 -7.38 2.70
N VAL A 65 12.21 -8.14 1.98
CA VAL A 65 12.24 -9.61 2.03
C VAL A 65 13.58 -10.15 1.54
N ARG A 66 14.12 -9.64 0.43
CA ARG A 66 15.43 -10.09 -0.08
C ARG A 66 16.55 -9.83 0.93
N LYS A 67 16.59 -8.66 1.55
CA LYS A 67 17.59 -8.32 2.57
C LYS A 67 17.54 -9.26 3.78
N HIS A 68 16.34 -9.69 4.18
CA HIS A 68 16.12 -10.47 5.40
C HIS A 68 15.87 -11.97 5.16
N SER A 69 15.75 -12.41 3.90
CA SER A 69 15.63 -13.81 3.51
C SER A 69 17.00 -14.48 3.29
N SER A 70 18.08 -13.71 3.14
CA SER A 70 19.46 -14.19 2.93
C SER A 70 20.11 -14.81 4.18
N GLY A 71 19.31 -15.45 5.03
CA GLY A 71 19.71 -15.95 6.34
C GLY A 71 18.79 -17.05 6.87
N LYS A 72 18.39 -17.98 6.02
CA LYS A 72 18.04 -19.34 6.45
C LYS A 72 18.91 -20.30 5.63
N LYS A 73 19.68 -21.10 6.38
CA LYS A 73 20.72 -22.03 5.95
C LYS A 73 20.38 -22.81 4.68
#